data_AF-A0A9E0ZHA8-F1
#
_entry.id   AF-A0A9E0ZHA8-F1
#
_cell.length_a   1.000
_cell.length_b   1.000
_cell.length_c   1.000
_cell.angle_alpha   90.00
_cell.angle_beta   90.00
_cell.angle_gamma   90.00
#
_symmetry.space_group_name_H-M   'P 1'
#
loop_
_entity.id
_entity.type
_entity.pdbx_description
1 polymer ?
#
loop_
_entity_poly.entity_id
_entity_poly.type
_entity_poly.pdbx_seq_one_letter_code
_entity_poly.pdbx_strand_id
1 'polypeptide(L)'
;MDTNLYSVCKLTAEQKKAFNKLKKAYRECEKVGIYFANCYGDLMAFDNKLVAGYGDDSMLPDGEYTVKLSDGCPAHSIRIANEWADDTHVLGLTKKGMELYLSDEE
;
A
#
# COMPACT_ATOMS: atom_id res chain seq x y z
N MET A 1 -1.28 -16.24 -17.78
CA MET A 1 -2.34 -17.11 -18.33
C MET A 1 -3.65 -16.41 -18.05
N ASP A 2 -4.46 -16.11 -19.08
CA ASP A 2 -5.85 -15.71 -18.89
C ASP A 2 -6.60 -16.96 -18.40
N THR A 3 -6.65 -17.14 -17.08
CA THR A 3 -7.66 -17.99 -16.44
C THR A 3 -9.04 -17.49 -16.88
N ASN A 4 -10.00 -18.41 -17.05
CA ASN A 4 -11.36 -18.11 -17.52
C ASN A 4 -12.06 -17.05 -16.64
N LEU A 5 -11.83 -15.77 -16.95
CA LEU A 5 -12.52 -14.65 -16.32
C LEU A 5 -14.01 -14.73 -16.65
N TYR A 6 -14.86 -14.50 -15.66
CA TYR A 6 -16.29 -14.26 -15.89
C TYR A 6 -16.46 -13.15 -16.93
N SER A 7 -17.48 -13.26 -17.78
CA SER A 7 -17.73 -12.27 -18.85
C SER A 7 -17.85 -10.85 -18.31
N VAL A 8 -18.47 -10.69 -17.14
CA VAL A 8 -18.61 -9.40 -16.42
C VAL A 8 -17.27 -8.77 -16.00
N CYS A 9 -16.19 -9.55 -15.91
CA CYS A 9 -14.86 -9.08 -15.53
C CYS A 9 -13.98 -8.74 -16.75
N LYS A 10 -14.47 -8.94 -17.98
CA LYS A 10 -13.67 -8.69 -19.19
C LYS A 10 -13.59 -7.19 -19.47
N LEU A 11 -12.37 -6.67 -19.45
CA LEU A 11 -12.05 -5.33 -19.95
C LEU A 11 -12.02 -5.30 -21.48
N THR A 12 -12.44 -4.19 -22.08
CA THR A 12 -12.24 -3.91 -23.51
C THR A 12 -10.74 -3.80 -23.83
N ALA A 13 -10.39 -3.86 -25.13
CA ALA A 13 -9.00 -3.72 -25.55
C ALA A 13 -8.37 -2.40 -25.10
N GLU A 14 -9.12 -1.29 -25.17
CA GLU A 14 -8.67 0.03 -24.74
C GLU A 14 -8.48 0.13 -23.23
N GLN A 15 -9.42 -0.43 -22.45
CA GLN A 15 -9.31 -0.50 -20.99
C GLN A 15 -8.09 -1.33 -20.55
N LYS A 16 -7.84 -2.49 -21.18
CA LYS A 16 -6.63 -3.29 -20.94
C LYS A 16 -5.36 -2.50 -21.25
N LYS A 17 -5.34 -1.75 -22.36
CA LYS A 17 -4.21 -0.90 -22.74
C LYS A 17 -3.94 0.18 -21.68
N ALA A 18 -4.98 0.85 -21.20
CA ALA A 18 -4.87 1.85 -20.13
C ALA A 18 -4.36 1.23 -18.82
N PHE A 19 -4.95 0.11 -18.39
CA PHE A 19 -4.55 -0.60 -17.17
C PHE A 19 -3.10 -1.10 -17.23
N ASN A 20 -2.64 -1.57 -18.40
CA ASN A 20 -1.24 -1.96 -18.59
C ASN A 20 -0.27 -0.78 -18.47
N LYS A 21 -0.67 0.45 -18.81
CA LYS A 21 0.17 1.63 -18.56
C LYS A 21 0.29 1.90 -17.07
N LEU A 22 -0.82 1.84 -16.33
CA LEU A 22 -0.82 1.97 -14.87
C LEU A 22 0.08 0.91 -14.22
N LYS A 23 -0.05 -0.36 -14.63
CA LYS A 23 0.82 -1.46 -14.17
C LYS A 23 2.30 -1.19 -14.41
N LYS A 24 2.64 -0.56 -15.54
CA LYS A 24 4.03 -0.19 -15.85
C LYS A 24 4.52 0.92 -14.92
N ALA A 25 3.72 1.99 -14.74
CA ALA A 25 4.06 3.09 -13.85
C ALA A 25 4.24 2.61 -12.39
N TYR A 26 3.32 1.76 -11.92
CA TYR A 26 3.42 1.13 -10.59
C TYR A 26 4.77 0.41 -10.40
N ARG A 27 5.19 -0.40 -11.37
CA ARG A 27 6.48 -1.11 -11.33
C ARG A 27 7.70 -0.19 -11.38
N GLU A 28 7.57 0.99 -11.98
CA GLU A 28 8.64 1.99 -12.00
C GLU A 28 8.82 2.62 -10.62
N CYS A 29 7.73 2.85 -9.89
CA CYS A 29 7.75 3.29 -8.48
C CYS A 29 8.39 2.23 -7.56
N GLU A 30 8.03 0.94 -7.71
CA GLU A 30 8.64 -0.14 -6.91
C GLU A 30 10.16 -0.19 -7.07
N LYS A 31 10.67 0.02 -8.30
CA LYS A 31 12.10 0.02 -8.60
C LYS A 31 12.88 1.12 -7.89
N VAL A 32 12.25 2.26 -7.61
CA VAL A 32 12.90 3.36 -6.88
C VAL A 32 12.68 3.25 -5.36
N GLY A 33 12.06 2.16 -4.90
CA GLY A 33 11.89 1.88 -3.48
C GLY A 33 10.55 2.32 -2.90
N ILE A 34 9.54 2.60 -3.72
CA ILE A 34 8.21 2.91 -3.20
C ILE A 34 7.46 1.62 -2.87
N TYR A 35 7.03 1.50 -1.63
CA TYR A 35 6.04 0.52 -1.18
C TYR A 35 4.66 1.18 -1.23
N PHE A 36 3.70 0.55 -1.92
CA PHE A 36 2.32 1.02 -1.91
C PHE A 36 1.45 0.17 -1.00
N ALA A 37 0.58 0.83 -0.24
CA ALA A 37 -0.49 0.19 0.50
C ALA A 37 -1.84 0.79 0.09
N ASN A 38 -2.89 -0.02 0.13
CA ASN A 38 -4.25 0.51 0.06
C ASN A 38 -4.73 0.77 1.48
N CYS A 39 -5.21 1.98 1.72
CA CYS A 39 -5.90 2.35 2.94
C CYS A 39 -7.17 3.08 2.56
N TYR A 40 -8.32 2.46 2.76
CA TYR A 40 -9.63 3.08 2.53
C TYR A 40 -9.87 3.65 1.13
N GLY A 41 -9.27 3.06 0.09
CA GLY A 41 -9.36 3.62 -1.27
C GLY A 41 -8.39 4.78 -1.52
N ASP A 42 -7.41 4.98 -0.65
CA ASP A 42 -6.22 5.77 -0.90
C ASP A 42 -5.02 4.84 -1.15
N LEU A 43 -4.35 5.04 -2.27
CA LEU A 43 -3.09 4.38 -2.59
C LEU A 43 -1.97 5.17 -1.92
N MET A 44 -1.59 4.75 -0.71
CA MET A 44 -0.52 5.36 0.06
C MET A 44 0.84 4.90 -0.44
N ALA A 45 1.81 5.81 -0.45
CA ALA A 45 3.19 5.55 -0.83
C ALA A 45 4.12 5.72 0.38
N PHE A 46 4.96 4.71 0.59
CA PHE A 46 5.99 4.67 1.64
C PHE A 46 7.36 4.40 1.04
N ASP A 47 8.43 4.82 1.73
CA ASP A 47 9.78 4.35 1.45
C ASP A 47 9.93 2.92 1.99
N ASN A 48 10.21 1.97 1.12
CA ASN A 48 10.34 0.55 1.46
C ASN A 48 11.58 0.24 2.33
N LYS A 49 12.48 1.22 2.51
CA LYS A 49 13.58 1.13 3.48
C LYS A 49 13.14 1.45 4.90
N LEU A 50 11.97 2.07 5.07
CA LEU A 50 11.41 2.47 6.36
C LEU A 50 10.21 1.59 6.73
N VAL A 51 9.32 1.38 5.78
CA VAL A 51 8.10 0.57 5.94
C VAL A 51 8.25 -0.72 5.14
N ALA A 52 8.24 -1.84 5.85
CA ALA A 52 8.35 -3.19 5.29
C ALA A 52 6.97 -3.83 5.01
N GLY A 53 5.91 -3.33 5.65
CA GLY A 53 4.56 -3.82 5.45
C GLY A 53 3.49 -2.91 6.03
N TYR A 54 2.25 -3.14 5.61
CA TYR A 54 1.04 -2.46 6.10
C TYR A 54 -0.07 -3.48 6.30
N GLY A 55 -0.76 -3.40 7.43
CA GLY A 55 -1.80 -4.35 7.82
C GLY A 55 -2.68 -3.82 8.95
N ASP A 56 -3.37 -4.73 9.61
CA ASP A 56 -4.27 -4.48 10.73
C ASP A 56 -4.05 -5.53 11.85
N ASP A 57 -4.89 -5.52 12.89
CA ASP A 57 -4.77 -6.45 14.01
C ASP A 57 -5.05 -7.91 13.66
N SER A 58 -5.76 -8.17 12.56
CA SER A 58 -6.07 -9.51 12.04
C SER A 58 -5.02 -10.02 11.05
N MET A 59 -4.36 -9.11 10.34
CA MET A 59 -3.31 -9.40 9.37
C MET A 59 -2.09 -8.52 9.65
N LEU A 60 -1.24 -8.96 10.59
CA LEU A 60 -0.05 -8.22 10.96
C LEU A 60 0.91 -8.06 9.77
N PRO A 61 1.49 -6.87 9.58
CA PRO A 61 2.42 -6.60 8.49
C PRO A 61 3.80 -7.25 8.71
N ASP A 62 4.49 -7.52 7.61
CA ASP A 62 5.92 -7.87 7.64
C ASP A 62 6.75 -6.70 8.18
N GLY A 63 7.79 -7.00 8.98
CA GLY A 63 8.68 -5.99 9.56
C GLY A 63 9.47 -6.54 10.74
N GLU A 64 10.52 -5.83 11.14
CA GLU A 64 11.25 -6.15 12.38
C GLU A 64 10.49 -5.64 13.61
N TYR A 65 9.77 -4.53 13.43
CA TYR A 65 8.95 -3.89 14.45
C TYR A 65 7.55 -3.66 13.89
N THR A 66 6.54 -3.66 14.76
CA THR A 66 5.17 -3.28 14.41
C THR A 66 4.73 -2.09 15.26
N VAL A 67 4.11 -1.12 14.61
CA VAL A 67 3.58 0.09 15.24
C VAL A 67 2.11 0.23 14.88
N LYS A 68 1.26 0.40 15.90
CA LYS A 68 -0.16 0.68 15.71
C LYS A 68 -0.38 2.18 15.64
N LEU A 69 -1.14 2.63 14.66
CA LEU A 69 -1.51 4.02 14.48
C LEU A 69 -2.99 4.19 14.80
N SER A 70 -3.29 4.89 15.90
CA SER A 70 -4.66 5.13 16.37
C SER A 70 -5.38 6.28 15.65
N ASP A 71 -4.64 7.18 15.02
CA ASP A 71 -5.17 8.42 14.42
C ASP A 71 -5.04 8.46 12.88
N GLY A 72 -4.96 7.28 12.25
CA GLY A 72 -4.72 7.16 10.82
C GLY A 72 -3.23 7.03 10.44
N CYS A 73 -2.95 6.82 9.15
CA CYS A 73 -1.60 6.69 8.63
C CYS A 73 -1.29 7.83 7.65
N PRO A 74 -0.68 8.95 8.09
CA PRO A 74 -0.35 10.05 7.20
C PRO A 74 0.74 9.63 6.20
N ALA A 75 0.38 9.59 4.92
CA ALA A 75 1.28 9.25 3.83
C ALA A 75 0.94 10.05 2.58
N HIS A 76 1.91 10.17 1.66
CA HIS A 76 1.61 10.67 0.32
C HIS A 76 0.66 9.68 -0.35
N SER A 77 -0.50 10.15 -0.82
CA SER A 77 -1.53 9.26 -1.34
C SER A 77 -2.22 9.79 -2.59
N ILE A 78 -2.83 8.86 -3.32
CA ILE A 78 -3.75 9.15 -4.42
C ILE A 78 -5.08 8.46 -4.12
N ARG A 79 -6.18 9.22 -4.16
CA ARG A 79 -7.53 8.68 -4.02
C ARG A 79 -7.89 7.81 -5.22
N ILE A 80 -8.02 6.51 -4.99
CA ILE A 80 -8.47 5.49 -5.93
C ILE A 80 -9.79 4.89 -5.43
N ALA A 81 -10.84 5.72 -5.42
CA ALA A 81 -12.11 5.45 -4.76
C ALA A 81 -12.64 4.02 -4.99
N ASN A 82 -12.62 3.22 -3.92
CA ASN A 82 -13.58 2.16 -3.62
C ASN A 82 -13.46 1.85 -2.11
N GLU A 83 -14.58 1.78 -1.42
CA GLU A 83 -14.66 1.54 0.04
C GLU A 83 -14.46 0.03 0.30
N TRP A 84 -13.58 -0.39 1.20
CA TRP A 84 -13.80 -0.59 2.65
C TRP A 84 -12.42 -0.83 3.33
N ALA A 85 -12.26 -0.45 4.60
CA ALA A 85 -11.37 -1.11 5.56
C ALA A 85 -11.87 -0.80 6.99
N ASP A 86 -11.28 -1.40 8.02
CA ASP A 86 -11.64 -1.21 9.44
C ASP A 86 -10.71 -0.25 10.18
N ASP A 87 -11.11 0.15 11.39
CA ASP A 87 -10.53 1.26 12.17
C ASP A 87 -9.05 1.10 12.58
N THR A 88 -8.39 -0.04 12.33
CA THR A 88 -7.04 -0.31 12.86
C THR A 88 -5.95 -0.33 11.80
N HIS A 89 -4.86 0.42 12.03
CA HIS A 89 -3.72 0.51 11.13
C HIS A 89 -2.43 0.10 11.80
N VAL A 90 -1.72 -0.85 11.19
CA VAL A 90 -0.43 -1.35 11.69
C VAL A 90 0.62 -1.20 10.59
N LEU A 91 1.72 -0.50 10.92
CA LEU A 91 2.91 -0.44 10.09
C LEU A 91 3.92 -1.48 10.57
N GLY A 92 4.45 -2.25 9.61
CA GLY A 92 5.65 -3.03 9.82
C GLY A 92 6.85 -2.19 9.44
N LEU A 93 7.71 -1.88 10.40
CA LEU A 93 8.86 -1.01 10.23
C LEU A 93 10.16 -1.81 10.15
N THR A 94 11.11 -1.27 9.40
CA THR A 94 12.52 -1.67 9.53
C THR A 94 13.11 -1.03 10.79
N LYS A 95 14.29 -1.48 11.23
CA LYS A 95 15.04 -0.78 12.29
C LYS A 95 15.19 0.73 12.05
N LYS A 96 15.53 1.13 10.82
CA LYS A 96 15.66 2.56 10.46
C LYS A 96 14.31 3.27 10.54
N GLY A 97 13.23 2.62 10.13
CA GLY A 97 11.87 3.16 10.27
C GLY A 97 11.50 3.39 11.73
N MET A 98 11.83 2.44 12.61
CA MET A 98 11.56 2.54 14.05
C MET A 98 12.37 3.66 14.73
N GLU A 99 13.64 3.83 14.37
CA GLU A 99 14.48 4.92 14.89
C GLU A 99 13.89 6.31 14.59
N LEU A 100 13.34 6.50 13.38
CA LEU A 100 12.67 7.75 13.00
C LEU A 100 11.32 7.93 13.71
N TYR A 101 10.54 6.86 13.82
CA TYR A 101 9.25 6.92 14.51
C TYR A 101 9.40 7.40 15.96
N LEU A 102 10.39 6.89 16.69
CA LEU A 102 10.66 7.29 18.06
C LEU A 102 11.19 8.72 18.19
N SER A 103 11.89 9.25 17.19
CA SER A 103 12.38 10.64 17.22
C SER A 103 11.29 11.68 16.98
N ASP A 104 10.18 11.29 16.35
CA ASP A 104 9.04 12.18 16.10
C ASP A 104 8.05 12.21 17.30
N GLU A 105 8.18 11.28 18.25
CA GLU A 105 7.39 11.24 19.50
C GLU A 105 8.01 12.05 20.67
N GLU A 106 9.25 12.54 20.55
CA GLU A 106 9.93 13.43 21.52
C GLU A 106 9.69 14.94 21.25
#